data_AF-A0A958S6A9-F1
#
_entry.id   AF-A0A958S6A9-F1
#
_cell.length_a   1.000
_cell.length_b   1.000
_cell.length_c   1.000
_cell.angle_alpha   90.00
_cell.angle_beta   90.00
_cell.angle_gamma   90.00
#
_symmetry.space_group_name_H-M   'P 1'
#
loop_
_entity.id
_entity.type
_entity.pdbx_description
1 polymer ?
#
loop_
_entity_poly.entity_id
_entity_poly.type
_entity_poly.pdbx_seq_one_letter_code
_entity_poly.pdbx_strand_id
1 'polypeptide(L)'
;MRDPNAVILFGGASDEARVSVASAQNVARTLVGARLWFWALGGEVFELSRPELDAHENPFTSDFNPQGDPRFSSLEDAVGELA
;
A
#
# COMPACT_ATOMS: atom_id res chain seq x y z
N MET A 1 -15.94 -0.91 -9.00
CA MET A 1 -16.24 0.50 -8.66
C MET A 1 -14.99 1.31 -9.02
N ARG A 2 -15.10 2.44 -9.71
CA ARG A 2 -13.95 3.28 -10.04
C ARG A 2 -13.97 4.52 -9.16
N ASP A 3 -12.92 4.73 -8.37
CA ASP A 3 -12.78 5.92 -7.54
C ASP A 3 -11.32 6.39 -7.56
N PRO A 4 -10.99 7.40 -8.39
CA PRO A 4 -9.63 7.91 -8.50
C PRO A 4 -9.22 8.79 -7.31
N ASN A 5 -10.15 9.19 -6.46
CA ASN A 5 -9.88 10.04 -5.30
C ASN A 5 -9.62 9.21 -4.03
N ALA A 6 -9.86 7.89 -4.10
CA ALA A 6 -9.62 6.99 -3.00
C ALA A 6 -8.14 6.58 -2.90
N VAL A 7 -7.68 6.39 -1.68
CA VAL A 7 -6.39 5.80 -1.35
C VAL A 7 -6.63 4.46 -0.65
N ILE A 8 -5.96 3.41 -1.10
CA ILE A 8 -5.84 2.15 -0.38
C ILE A 8 -4.52 2.22 0.39
N LEU A 9 -4.61 2.51 1.69
CA LEU A 9 -3.48 2.47 2.63
C LEU A 9 -3.40 1.08 3.26
N PHE A 10 -2.24 0.45 3.23
CA PHE A 10 -2.02 -0.90 3.74
C PHE A 10 -0.58 -1.12 4.22
N GLY A 11 -0.30 -2.28 4.80
CA GLY A 11 0.96 -2.57 5.50
C GLY A 11 0.86 -2.25 6.99
N GLY A 12 1.84 -1.52 7.50
CA GLY A 12 1.92 -1.04 8.89
C GLY A 12 2.81 -1.90 9.79
N ALA A 13 3.17 -1.32 10.94
CA ALA A 13 4.00 -1.95 11.97
C ALA A 13 3.19 -2.92 12.85
N SER A 14 2.71 -4.01 12.27
CA SER A 14 1.90 -5.03 12.95
C SER A 14 2.24 -6.43 12.44
N ASP A 15 1.99 -7.45 13.28
CA ASP A 15 2.05 -8.87 12.89
C ASP A 15 1.05 -9.20 11.75
N GLU A 16 0.09 -8.31 11.49
CA GLU A 16 -0.90 -8.43 10.43
C GLU A 16 -0.50 -7.74 9.11
N ALA A 17 0.72 -7.19 8.98
CA ALA A 17 1.14 -6.46 7.77
C ALA A 17 0.99 -7.29 6.48
N ARG A 18 1.26 -8.59 6.54
CA ARG A 18 1.06 -9.55 5.45
C ARG A 18 -0.40 -9.69 5.04
N VAL A 19 -1.30 -9.80 6.02
CA VAL A 19 -2.75 -9.85 5.80
C VAL A 19 -3.23 -8.54 5.18
N SER A 20 -2.67 -7.41 5.62
CA SER A 20 -2.95 -6.08 5.07
C SER A 20 -2.57 -5.99 3.58
N VAL A 21 -1.39 -6.48 3.18
CA VAL A 21 -0.95 -6.55 1.78
C VAL A 21 -1.86 -7.44 0.93
N ALA A 22 -2.20 -8.64 1.41
CA ALA A 22 -3.13 -9.54 0.71
C ALA A 22 -4.51 -8.89 0.51
N SER A 23 -4.99 -8.18 1.53
CA SER A 23 -6.25 -7.44 1.49
C SER A 23 -6.21 -6.33 0.45
N ALA A 24 -5.10 -5.57 0.39
CA ALA A 24 -4.92 -4.52 -0.60
C ALA A 24 -4.92 -5.05 -2.04
N GLN A 25 -4.26 -6.18 -2.32
CA GLN A 25 -4.33 -6.84 -3.64
C GLN A 25 -5.78 -7.14 -4.04
N ASN A 26 -6.58 -7.67 -3.11
CA ASN A 26 -7.97 -8.00 -3.37
C ASN A 26 -8.86 -6.75 -3.55
N VAL A 27 -8.70 -5.74 -2.69
CA VAL A 27 -9.48 -4.50 -2.75
C VAL A 27 -9.13 -3.71 -4.02
N ALA A 28 -7.85 -3.61 -4.38
CA ALA A 28 -7.40 -2.89 -5.57
C ALA A 28 -8.01 -3.47 -6.87
N ARG A 29 -8.26 -4.79 -6.95
CA ARG A 29 -8.98 -5.42 -8.08
C ARG A 29 -10.40 -4.87 -8.24
N THR A 30 -11.05 -4.52 -7.14
CA THR A 30 -12.44 -4.06 -7.12
C THR A 30 -12.55 -2.53 -7.24
N LEU A 31 -11.64 -1.80 -6.58
CA LEU A 31 -11.56 -0.35 -6.54
C LEU A 31 -10.54 0.16 -7.55
N VAL A 32 -10.89 0.08 -8.83
CA VAL A 32 -10.00 0.45 -9.93
C VAL A 32 -9.75 1.96 -9.89
N GLY A 33 -8.49 2.37 -10.03
CA GLY A 33 -8.08 3.78 -10.09
C GLY A 33 -7.72 4.39 -8.75
N ALA A 34 -7.96 3.71 -7.63
CA ALA A 34 -7.45 4.16 -6.33
C ALA A 34 -5.92 4.18 -6.32
N ARG A 35 -5.36 5.14 -5.59
CA ARG A 35 -3.93 5.22 -5.31
C ARG A 35 -3.56 4.14 -4.30
N LEU A 36 -2.37 3.55 -4.43
CA LEU A 36 -1.91 2.45 -3.59
C LEU A 36 -0.77 2.94 -2.71
N TRP A 37 -0.99 3.00 -1.41
CA TRP A 37 0.01 3.46 -0.45
C TRP A 37 0.41 2.34 0.50
N PHE A 38 1.68 1.97 0.46
CA PHE A 38 2.25 0.98 1.38
C PHE A 38 2.97 1.71 2.52
N TRP A 39 2.49 1.48 3.74
CA TRP A 39 3.10 1.96 4.97
C TRP A 39 4.10 0.93 5.48
N ALA A 40 5.38 1.27 5.40
CA ALA A 40 6.48 0.41 5.81
C ALA A 40 6.65 0.36 7.33
N LEU A 41 7.37 -0.65 7.80
CA LEU A 41 7.68 -0.82 9.23
C LEU A 41 8.47 0.36 9.82
N GLY A 42 9.30 1.03 9.01
CA GLY A 42 10.07 2.21 9.42
C GLY A 42 9.25 3.49 9.55
N GLY A 43 7.97 3.46 9.14
CA GLY A 43 7.06 4.60 9.18
C GLY A 43 6.89 5.31 7.83
N GLU A 44 7.78 5.06 6.88
CA GLU A 44 7.73 5.66 5.55
C GLU A 44 6.54 5.14 4.73
N VAL A 45 6.06 5.95 3.79
CA VAL A 45 4.95 5.59 2.90
C VAL A 45 5.39 5.62 1.45
N PHE A 46 5.17 4.51 0.76
CA PHE A 46 5.49 4.30 -0.65
C PHE A 46 4.23 4.40 -1.49
N GLU A 47 4.28 5.15 -2.59
CA GLU A 47 3.21 5.13 -3.59
C GLU A 47 3.55 4.08 -4.64
N LEU A 48 2.67 3.09 -4.80
CA LEU A 48 2.90 1.93 -5.65
C LEU A 48 2.12 2.00 -6.95
N SER A 49 2.66 1.32 -7.96
CA SER A 49 1.88 0.96 -9.12
C SER A 49 1.05 -0.31 -8.86
N ARG A 50 -0.05 -0.48 -9.61
CA ARG A 50 -0.83 -1.72 -9.53
C ARG A 50 -0.04 -2.98 -9.93
N PRO A 51 0.76 -2.97 -11.02
CA PRO A 51 1.60 -4.11 -11.38
C PRO A 51 2.60 -4.50 -10.30
N GLU A 52 3.15 -3.53 -9.58
CA GLU A 52 4.09 -3.79 -8.47
C GLU A 52 3.41 -4.51 -7.31
N LEU A 53 2.23 -4.05 -6.88
CA LEU A 53 1.46 -4.74 -5.85
C LEU A 53 1.03 -6.15 -6.30
N ASP A 54 0.62 -6.32 -7.56
CA ASP A 54 0.20 -7.62 -8.11
C ASP A 54 1.37 -8.59 -8.33
N ALA A 55 2.60 -8.10 -8.50
CA ALA A 55 3.81 -8.92 -8.65
C ALA A 55 4.23 -9.64 -7.35
N HIS A 56 3.63 -9.28 -6.21
CA HIS A 56 3.89 -9.96 -4.95
C HIS A 56 3.05 -11.25 -4.82
N GLU A 57 3.65 -12.39 -5.17
CA GLU A 57 2.93 -13.66 -5.32
C GLU A 57 2.58 -14.36 -3.99
N ASN A 58 3.33 -14.12 -2.91
CA ASN A 58 3.25 -14.88 -1.66
C ASN A 58 2.89 -14.00 -0.44
N PRO A 59 1.78 -13.24 -0.48
CA PRO A 59 1.49 -12.19 0.50
C PRO A 59 1.31 -12.67 1.94
N PHE A 60 1.05 -13.96 2.16
CA PHE A 60 0.89 -14.54 3.50
C PHE A 60 2.19 -15.10 4.10
N THR A 61 3.24 -15.30 3.29
CA THR A 61 4.47 -16.00 3.73
C THR A 61 5.74 -15.19 3.53
N SER A 62 5.75 -14.23 2.61
CA SER A 62 6.85 -13.29 2.38
C SER A 62 6.44 -11.87 2.71
N ASP A 63 7.39 -11.08 3.20
CA ASP A 63 7.19 -9.65 3.41
C ASP A 63 7.15 -8.91 2.06
N PHE A 64 6.32 -7.87 1.99
CA PHE A 64 6.26 -7.01 0.82
C PHE A 64 7.41 -6.01 0.87
N ASN A 65 8.19 -5.93 -0.22
CA ASN A 65 9.29 -4.99 -0.35
C ASN A 65 9.06 -4.07 -1.55
N PRO A 66 8.64 -2.81 -1.35
CA PRO A 66 8.38 -1.87 -2.44
C PRO A 66 9.67 -1.56 -3.20
N GLN A 67 9.53 -1.19 -4.46
CA GLN A 67 10.63 -0.77 -5.30
C GLN A 67 10.79 0.75 -5.24
N GLY A 68 12.04 1.22 -5.22
CA GLY A 68 12.36 2.65 -5.22
C GLY A 68 12.33 3.28 -3.83
N ASP A 69 12.23 4.61 -3.82
CA ASP A 69 12.30 5.42 -2.61
C ASP A 69 10.89 5.72 -2.06
N PRO A 70 10.76 5.89 -0.73
CA PRO A 70 9.50 6.31 -0.14
C PRO A 70 9.06 7.67 -0.68
N ARG A 71 7.74 7.82 -0.91
CA ARG A 71 7.15 9.10 -1.31
C ARG A 71 7.06 10.06 -0.13
N PHE A 72 6.80 9.52 1.06
CA PHE A 72 6.66 10.29 2.30
C PHE A 72 7.51 9.69 3.41
N SER A 73 8.07 10.54 4.26
CA SER A 73 8.87 10.15 5.42
C SER A 73 8.04 9.55 6.56
N SER A 74 6.73 9.86 6.62
CA SER A 74 5.84 9.40 7.69
C SER A 74 4.41 9.24 7.19
N LEU A 75 3.59 8.52 7.98
CA LEU A 75 2.15 8.41 7.72
C LEU A 75 1.44 9.76 7.89
N GLU A 76 1.89 10.58 8.84
CA GLU A 76 1.36 11.91 9.09
C GLU A 76 1.57 12.83 7.87
N ASP A 77 2.76 12.79 7.26
CA ASP A 77 3.07 13.54 6.03
C ASP A 77 2.16 13.08 4.87
N ALA A 78 1.97 11.77 4.74
CA ALA A 78 1.13 11.20 3.69
C ALA A 78 -0.33 11.60 3.83
N VAL A 79 -0.90 11.48 5.03
CA VAL A 79 -2.30 11.88 5.31
C VAL A 79 -2.47 13.40 5.15
N GLY A 80 -1.44 14.20 5.44
CA GLY A 80 -1.43 15.64 5.18
C GLY A 80 -1.62 16.01 3.70
N GLU A 81 -1.27 15.14 2.74
CA GLU A 81 -1.52 15.36 1.30
C GLU A 81 -3.01 15.21 0.93
N LEU A 82 -3.81 14.55 1.78
CA LEU A 82 -5.24 14.30 1.51
C LEU A 82 -6.18 15.39 2.05
N ALA A 83 -5.64 16.35 2.79
CA ALA A 83 -6.37 17.49 3.38
C ALA A 83 -6.53 18.65 2.38
#